data_AF-A0A1E1W2Z8-F1
#
_entry.id   AF-A0A1E1W2Z8-F1
#
_cell.length_a   1.000
_cell.length_b   1.000
_cell.length_c   1.000
_cell.angle_alpha   90.00
_cell.angle_beta   90.00
_cell.angle_gamma   90.00
#
_symmetry.space_group_name_H-M   'P 1'
#
loop_
_entity.id
_entity.type
_entity.pdbx_description
1 polymer ?
#
loop_
_entity_poly.entity_id
_entity_poly.type
_entity_poly.pdbx_seq_one_letter_code
_entity_poly.pdbx_strand_id
1 'polypeptide(L)'
;FLYYMTTGYLEKAVVVGTNISGGKGSVIWDSLAKECVARKRPDVGAICLGKMGNIKGALMMRKVMNDDDMNDICKVAVLAVNIGMTDEAEVLFREGQRPDLITRLISAKEGGLNEISSGAHDGE
;
A
#
# COMPACT_ATOMS: atom_id res chain seq x y z
N PHE A 1 -0.32 19.11 -11.62
CA PHE A 1 -0.37 17.83 -10.89
C PHE A 1 -0.93 16.73 -11.76
N LEU A 2 -2.22 16.77 -12.13
CA LEU A 2 -2.87 15.72 -12.95
C LEU A 2 -2.12 15.40 -14.25
N TYR A 3 -1.66 16.42 -14.99
CA TYR A 3 -0.83 16.23 -16.19
C TYR A 3 0.38 15.31 -15.97
N TYR A 4 1.11 15.49 -14.85
CA TYR A 4 2.27 14.65 -14.55
C TYR A 4 1.88 13.27 -14.06
N MET A 5 0.74 13.13 -13.38
CA MET A 5 0.20 11.80 -13.07
C MET A 5 -0.17 11.06 -14.34
N THR A 6 -0.94 11.65 -15.26
CA THR A 6 -1.42 10.93 -16.47
C THR A 6 -0.29 10.55 -17.43
N THR A 7 0.78 11.34 -17.46
CA THR A 7 1.96 11.09 -18.31
C THR A 7 3.04 10.23 -17.63
N GLY A 8 2.85 9.82 -16.38
CA GLY A 8 3.77 8.94 -15.66
C GLY A 8 5.03 9.61 -15.09
N TYR A 9 5.15 10.93 -15.14
CA TYR A 9 6.25 11.68 -14.49
C TYR A 9 5.96 11.87 -12.99
N LEU A 10 5.91 10.77 -12.24
CA LEU A 10 5.42 10.74 -10.87
C LEU A 10 6.27 11.56 -9.89
N GLU A 11 7.59 11.66 -10.09
CA GLU A 11 8.48 12.49 -9.29
C GLU A 11 8.16 13.98 -9.45
N LYS A 12 7.84 14.42 -10.68
CA LYS A 12 7.36 15.78 -10.94
C LYS A 12 5.98 16.00 -10.32
N ALA A 13 5.13 14.97 -10.30
CA ALA A 13 3.85 15.02 -9.60
C ALA A 13 4.05 15.21 -8.08
N VAL A 14 5.05 14.58 -7.45
CA VAL A 14 5.40 14.82 -6.03
C VAL A 14 5.80 16.27 -5.78
N VAL A 15 6.66 16.83 -6.63
CA VAL A 15 7.13 18.22 -6.50
C VAL A 15 5.94 19.18 -6.56
N VAL A 16 5.11 19.07 -7.61
CA VAL A 16 3.93 19.93 -7.76
C VAL A 16 2.94 19.69 -6.63
N GLY A 17 2.71 18.43 -6.25
CA GLY A 17 1.80 18.03 -5.18
C GLY A 17 2.14 18.69 -3.85
N THR A 18 3.43 18.82 -3.52
CA THR A 18 3.89 19.47 -2.28
C THR A 18 3.45 20.93 -2.19
N ASN A 19 3.33 21.63 -3.32
CA ASN A 19 2.92 23.03 -3.36
C ASN A 19 1.40 23.21 -3.24
N ILE A 20 0.62 22.19 -3.58
CA ILE A 20 -0.85 22.28 -3.66
C ILE A 20 -1.59 21.43 -2.63
N SER A 21 -0.89 20.58 -1.86
CA SER A 21 -1.53 19.63 -0.93
C SER A 21 -2.14 20.27 0.32
N GLY A 22 -1.74 21.49 0.67
CA GLY A 22 -2.33 22.26 1.79
C GLY A 22 -2.16 21.66 3.20
N GLY A 23 -1.62 20.44 3.36
CA GLY A 23 -1.41 19.80 4.65
C GLY A 23 -1.12 18.29 4.56
N LYS A 24 -1.15 17.61 5.72
CA LYS A 24 -1.08 16.14 5.84
C LYS A 24 -2.44 15.53 5.47
N GLY A 25 -2.43 14.39 4.76
CA GLY A 25 -3.66 13.64 4.47
C GLY A 25 -4.52 14.17 3.31
N SER A 26 -3.94 14.95 2.39
CA SER A 26 -4.68 15.44 1.23
C SER A 26 -4.98 14.33 0.20
N VAL A 27 -6.15 14.41 -0.45
CA VAL A 27 -6.57 13.55 -1.58
C VAL A 27 -5.52 13.45 -2.70
N ILE A 28 -4.68 14.47 -2.85
CA ILE A 28 -3.54 14.50 -3.80
C ILE A 28 -2.58 13.33 -3.57
N TRP A 29 -2.23 13.04 -2.31
CA TRP A 29 -1.26 11.98 -2.00
C TRP A 29 -1.86 10.59 -2.12
N ASP A 30 -3.14 10.43 -1.75
CA ASP A 30 -3.87 9.19 -1.97
C ASP A 30 -3.99 8.88 -3.47
N SER A 31 -4.39 9.88 -4.27
CA SER A 31 -4.49 9.76 -5.72
C SER A 31 -3.15 9.41 -6.37
N LEU A 32 -2.06 10.07 -5.96
CA LEU A 32 -0.73 9.77 -6.47
C LEU A 32 -0.25 8.37 -6.04
N ALA A 33 -0.55 7.93 -4.81
CA ALA A 33 -0.16 6.60 -4.36
C ALA A 33 -0.87 5.49 -5.14
N LYS A 34 -2.17 5.65 -5.44
CA LYS A 34 -2.93 4.73 -6.30
C LYS A 34 -2.33 4.65 -7.70
N GLU A 35 -1.94 5.81 -8.24
CA GLU A 35 -1.27 5.89 -9.54
C GLU A 35 0.13 5.22 -9.51
N CYS A 36 0.86 5.34 -8.40
CA CYS A 36 2.12 4.63 -8.19
C CYS A 36 1.92 3.10 -8.18
N VAL A 37 0.82 2.59 -7.62
CA VAL A 37 0.47 1.16 -7.70
C VAL A 37 0.21 0.76 -9.15
N ALA A 38 -0.65 1.50 -9.86
CA ALA A 38 -1.01 1.20 -11.25
C ALA A 38 0.21 1.16 -12.20
N ARG A 39 1.23 1.99 -11.93
CA ARG A 39 2.47 2.05 -12.73
C ARG A 39 3.64 1.27 -12.15
N LYS A 40 3.42 0.47 -11.11
CA LYS A 40 4.48 -0.32 -10.43
C LYS A 40 5.69 0.53 -10.00
N ARG A 41 5.41 1.70 -9.40
CA ARG A 41 6.40 2.66 -8.85
C ARG A 41 6.35 2.72 -7.32
N PRO A 42 6.74 1.65 -6.61
CA PRO A 42 6.62 1.57 -5.15
C PRO A 42 7.52 2.58 -4.42
N ASP A 43 8.62 2.97 -5.05
CA ASP A 43 9.57 3.98 -4.60
C ASP A 43 8.91 5.36 -4.44
N VAL A 44 8.15 5.81 -5.44
CA VAL A 44 7.42 7.08 -5.37
C VAL A 44 6.20 6.97 -4.45
N GLY A 45 5.53 5.82 -4.43
CA GLY A 45 4.40 5.57 -3.52
C GLY A 45 4.80 5.64 -2.04
N ALA A 46 6.00 5.19 -1.68
CA ALA A 46 6.51 5.30 -0.31
C ALA A 46 6.61 6.76 0.17
N ILE A 47 6.94 7.69 -0.73
CA ILE A 47 6.95 9.14 -0.43
C ILE A 47 5.53 9.60 -0.09
N CYS A 48 4.53 9.14 -0.84
CA CYS A 48 3.13 9.50 -0.63
C CYS A 48 2.63 9.07 0.76
N LEU A 49 3.01 7.87 1.22
CA LEU A 49 2.70 7.39 2.59
C LEU A 49 3.23 8.36 3.66
N GLY A 50 4.48 8.82 3.52
CA GLY A 50 5.06 9.81 4.42
C GLY A 50 4.32 11.14 4.40
N LYS A 51 3.94 11.64 3.22
CA LYS A 51 3.16 12.88 3.05
C LYS A 51 1.74 12.78 3.62
N MET A 52 1.15 11.58 3.60
CA MET A 52 -0.13 11.29 4.26
C MET A 52 -0.02 11.14 5.78
N GLY A 53 1.19 11.06 6.34
CA GLY A 53 1.41 10.78 7.76
C GLY A 53 1.27 9.30 8.12
N ASN A 54 1.21 8.39 7.14
CA ASN A 54 1.27 6.94 7.36
C ASN A 54 2.72 6.51 7.62
N ILE A 55 3.22 6.83 8.83
CA ILE A 55 4.60 6.56 9.25
C ILE A 55 4.87 5.04 9.25
N LYS A 56 3.91 4.23 9.72
CA LYS A 56 4.04 2.77 9.76
C LYS A 56 4.23 2.20 8.36
N GLY A 57 3.41 2.63 7.39
CA GLY A 57 3.52 2.21 6.01
C GLY A 57 4.81 2.68 5.35
N ALA A 58 5.23 3.93 5.58
CA ALA A 58 6.50 4.43 5.05
C ALA A 58 7.71 3.63 5.58
N LEU A 59 7.71 3.27 6.87
CA LEU A 59 8.76 2.42 7.47
C LEU A 59 8.71 0.97 6.93
N MET A 60 7.52 0.42 6.74
CA MET A 60 7.35 -0.90 6.13
C MET A 60 7.90 -0.91 4.69
N MET A 61 7.57 0.10 3.89
CA MET A 61 8.14 0.26 2.54
C MET A 61 9.65 0.40 2.59
N ARG A 62 10.22 1.18 3.52
CA ARG A 62 11.68 1.26 3.66
C ARG A 62 12.31 -0.10 3.90
N LYS A 63 11.71 -0.96 4.74
CA LYS A 63 12.23 -2.32 4.97
C LYS A 63 12.14 -3.17 3.70
N VAL A 64 10.95 -3.22 3.10
CA VAL A 64 10.63 -4.04 1.92
C VAL A 64 11.40 -3.61 0.67
N MET A 65 11.69 -2.32 0.51
CA MET A 65 12.50 -1.82 -0.61
C MET A 65 13.99 -2.18 -0.49
N ASN A 66 14.48 -2.49 0.72
CA ASN A 66 15.86 -2.92 0.98
C ASN A 66 15.97 -4.45 1.21
N ASP A 67 14.89 -5.18 0.95
CA ASP A 67 14.85 -6.64 1.08
C ASP A 67 15.10 -7.27 -0.30
N ASP A 68 16.25 -7.93 -0.45
CA ASP A 68 16.68 -8.56 -1.69
C ASP A 68 15.84 -9.82 -2.03
N ASP A 69 15.24 -10.46 -1.02
CA ASP A 69 14.36 -11.63 -1.20
C ASP A 69 12.95 -11.22 -1.66
N MET A 70 12.66 -9.92 -1.66
CA MET A 70 11.37 -9.38 -2.06
C MET A 70 11.41 -8.89 -3.51
N ASN A 71 10.61 -9.52 -4.36
CA ASN A 71 10.49 -9.07 -5.75
C ASN A 71 9.72 -7.75 -5.88
N ASP A 72 9.95 -7.03 -6.97
CA ASP A 72 9.41 -5.68 -7.16
C ASP A 72 7.88 -5.63 -7.22
N ILE A 73 7.24 -6.66 -7.78
CA ILE A 73 5.77 -6.76 -7.81
C ILE A 73 5.21 -6.88 -6.38
N CYS A 74 5.86 -7.64 -5.50
CA CYS A 74 5.48 -7.74 -4.09
C CYS A 74 5.74 -6.43 -3.33
N LYS A 75 6.77 -5.64 -3.71
CA LYS A 75 6.95 -4.29 -3.16
C LYS A 75 5.77 -3.39 -3.53
N VAL A 76 5.26 -3.48 -4.76
CA VAL A 76 4.03 -2.78 -5.19
C VAL A 76 2.81 -3.27 -4.41
N ALA A 77 2.68 -4.58 -4.19
CA ALA A 77 1.60 -5.14 -3.39
C ALA A 77 1.61 -4.61 -1.94
N VAL A 78 2.78 -4.51 -1.31
CA VAL A 78 2.92 -3.93 0.04
C VAL A 78 2.50 -2.45 0.05
N LEU A 79 2.83 -1.67 -0.99
CA LEU A 79 2.31 -0.31 -1.13
C LEU A 79 0.78 -0.32 -1.20
N ALA A 80 0.21 -1.18 -2.05
CA ALA A 80 -1.25 -1.31 -2.23
C ALA A 80 -1.97 -1.62 -0.91
N VAL A 81 -1.44 -2.53 -0.10
CA VAL A 81 -1.96 -2.80 1.26
C VAL A 81 -1.97 -1.53 2.12
N ASN A 82 -0.89 -0.77 2.12
CA ASN A 82 -0.73 0.42 2.96
C ASN A 82 -1.64 1.60 2.56
N ILE A 83 -2.25 1.55 1.37
CA ILE A 83 -3.24 2.52 0.89
C ILE A 83 -4.64 1.93 0.73
N GLY A 84 -4.89 0.73 1.29
CA GLY A 84 -6.21 0.10 1.33
C GLY A 84 -6.66 -0.54 0.01
N MET A 85 -5.78 -0.69 -0.98
CA MET A 85 -6.05 -1.43 -2.23
C MET A 85 -5.80 -2.93 -2.03
N THR A 86 -6.54 -3.56 -1.11
CA THR A 86 -6.29 -4.95 -0.71
C THR A 86 -6.52 -5.96 -1.83
N ASP A 87 -7.52 -5.75 -2.66
CA ASP A 87 -7.83 -6.67 -3.77
C ASP A 87 -6.72 -6.64 -4.83
N GLU A 88 -6.23 -5.44 -5.16
CA GLU A 88 -5.08 -5.26 -6.05
C GLU A 88 -3.80 -5.87 -5.45
N ALA A 89 -3.60 -5.71 -4.13
CA ALA A 89 -2.47 -6.32 -3.43
C ALA A 89 -2.49 -7.85 -3.52
N GLU A 90 -3.67 -8.47 -3.40
CA GLU A 90 -3.84 -9.92 -3.52
C GLU A 90 -3.45 -10.42 -4.92
N VAL A 91 -3.89 -9.70 -5.97
CA VAL A 91 -3.50 -9.98 -7.37
C VAL A 91 -1.98 -9.87 -7.54
N LEU A 92 -1.38 -8.79 -7.04
CA LEU A 92 0.06 -8.57 -7.16
C LEU A 92 0.87 -9.61 -6.36
N PHE A 93 0.43 -10.04 -5.19
CA PHE A 93 1.10 -11.13 -4.46
C PHE A 93 0.99 -12.48 -5.18
N ARG A 94 -0.11 -12.74 -5.91
CA ARG A 94 -0.22 -13.91 -6.79
C ARG A 94 0.77 -13.84 -7.95
N GLU A 95 0.84 -12.70 -8.64
CA GLU A 95 1.83 -12.46 -9.70
C GLU A 95 3.25 -12.63 -9.19
N GLY A 96 3.53 -12.13 -7.99
CA GLY A 96 4.81 -12.25 -7.32
C GLY A 96 5.10 -13.62 -6.71
N GLN A 97 4.22 -14.61 -6.87
CA GLN A 97 4.38 -15.97 -6.36
C GLN A 97 4.69 -16.04 -4.85
N ARG A 98 4.04 -15.18 -4.04
CA ARG A 98 4.20 -15.12 -2.59
C ARG A 98 2.94 -15.57 -1.85
N PRO A 99 2.66 -16.89 -1.80
CA PRO A 99 1.46 -17.42 -1.14
C PRO A 99 1.43 -17.11 0.36
N ASP A 100 2.59 -17.01 1.01
CA ASP A 100 2.70 -16.63 2.42
C ASP A 100 2.14 -15.23 2.70
N LEU A 101 2.35 -14.28 1.78
CA LEU A 101 1.84 -12.92 1.90
C LEU A 101 0.35 -12.83 1.59
N ILE A 102 -0.15 -13.66 0.67
CA ILE A 102 -1.60 -13.81 0.41
C ILE A 102 -2.31 -14.30 1.66
N THR A 103 -1.80 -15.37 2.29
CA THR A 103 -2.38 -15.91 3.52
C THR A 103 -2.43 -14.84 4.62
N ARG A 104 -1.35 -14.10 4.82
CA ARG A 104 -1.31 -13.00 5.81
C ARG A 104 -2.30 -11.89 5.48
N LEU A 105 -2.42 -11.50 4.21
CA LEU A 105 -3.37 -10.49 3.76
C LEU A 105 -4.81 -10.93 4.01
N ILE A 106 -5.15 -12.16 3.65
CA ILE A 106 -6.48 -12.75 3.88
C ILE A 106 -6.77 -12.82 5.38
N SER A 107 -5.85 -13.36 6.19
CA SER A 107 -6.04 -13.41 7.64
C SER A 107 -6.17 -12.03 8.29
N ALA A 108 -5.46 -11.02 7.77
CA ALA A 108 -5.62 -9.64 8.24
C ALA A 108 -6.97 -9.02 7.81
N LYS A 109 -7.44 -9.32 6.59
CA LYS A 109 -8.77 -8.93 6.09
C LYS A 109 -9.89 -9.59 6.89
N GLU A 110 -9.67 -10.86 7.24
CA GLU A 110 -10.55 -11.70 8.06
C GLU A 110 -10.30 -11.53 9.56
N GLY A 111 -9.45 -10.57 9.97
CA GLY A 111 -9.12 -10.29 11.38
C GLY A 111 -10.30 -9.90 12.28
N GLY A 112 -11.55 -9.94 11.77
CA GLY A 112 -12.78 -9.91 12.59
C GLY A 112 -13.49 -11.25 12.77
N LEU A 113 -13.11 -12.34 12.08
CA LEU A 113 -13.82 -13.63 12.15
C LEU A 113 -13.40 -14.51 13.36
N ASN A 114 -12.21 -14.29 13.94
CA ASN A 114 -11.68 -15.16 15.01
C ASN A 114 -11.57 -14.54 16.41
N GLU A 115 -11.88 -13.26 16.62
CA GLU A 115 -12.07 -12.79 18.01
C GLU A 115 -13.43 -13.25 18.56
N ILE A 116 -14.42 -13.53 17.70
CA ILE A 116 -15.79 -13.89 18.05
C ILE A 116 -16.36 -14.81 16.92
N SER A 117 -15.80 -16.00 16.68
CA SER A 117 -16.56 -17.18 17.09
C SER A 117 -17.03 -16.98 18.54
N SER A 118 -18.10 -16.22 18.71
CA SER A 118 -18.75 -15.89 19.97
C SER A 118 -18.92 -17.13 20.81
N GLY A 119 -18.20 -17.18 21.94
CA GLY A 119 -18.48 -18.04 23.07
C GLY A 119 -18.79 -19.46 22.65
N ALA A 120 -17.74 -20.26 22.46
CA ALA A 120 -17.88 -21.70 22.65
C ALA A 120 -18.73 -21.89 23.91
N HIS A 121 -19.97 -22.30 23.66
CA HIS A 121 -20.89 -23.00 24.53
C HIS A 121 -20.24 -23.30 25.89
N ASP A 122 -20.45 -22.44 26.89
CA ASP A 122 -20.23 -22.80 28.30
C ASP A 122 -21.23 -23.92 28.58
N GLY A 123 -20.79 -25.13 28.29
CA GLY A 123 -21.45 -26.37 28.62
C GLY A 123 -20.94 -26.86 29.96
N GLU A 124 -21.93 -27.20 30.80
CA GLU A 124 -21.89 -27.94 32.07
C GLU A 124 -21.60 -27.16 33.36
#